data_AF-A0A126P4R1-F1
#
_entry.id   AF-A0A126P4R1-F1
#
_cell.length_a   1.000
_cell.length_b   1.000
_cell.length_c   1.000
_cell.angle_alpha   90.00
_cell.angle_beta   90.00
_cell.angle_gamma   90.00
#
_symmetry.space_group_name_H-M   'P 1'
#
loop_
_entity.id
_entity.type
_entity.pdbx_description
1 polymer ?
#
loop_
_entity_poly.entity_id
_entity_poly.type
_entity_poly.pdbx_seq_one_letter_code
_entity_poly.pdbx_strand_id
1 'polypeptide(L)'
;MQPDGHVFLKSEWGPLTDYWPAVSFTKRSVGIELSNRFQPGRDVLIYVGTTSENTHDPAHRARLLSAVVPEPNRIHETKRIIPPDSWSASLEEYGDRWPHSLAIVDAANFVSSPLPYARQVIPHAYASFAETRNRGRFVEAFETEREAVMTLEIEPIRLNLAADVVAYLEMRASASVKLPASVKQEVYRMTMLIIERVKKGGELSVRINPQRTAPNFSDLSALITKLWQESQGGSCALCGAALLASTTNRMLQPSADRIDSANGSYGEDNVQITHLACNLAKNAYGIDHFEEWIAALRGVDLTADR
;
A
#
# COMPACT_ATOMS: atom_id res chain seq x y z
N MET A 1 -16.47 5.12 -9.43
CA MET A 1 -15.48 5.91 -10.19
C MET A 1 -15.95 7.36 -10.27
N GLN A 2 -15.05 8.35 -10.32
CA GLN A 2 -15.40 9.78 -10.46
C GLN A 2 -15.53 10.19 -11.94
N PRO A 3 -16.27 11.27 -12.27
CA PRO A 3 -16.45 11.72 -13.66
C PRO A 3 -15.14 11.98 -14.42
N ASP A 4 -14.11 12.47 -13.73
CA ASP A 4 -12.78 12.79 -14.27
C ASP A 4 -11.75 11.66 -14.05
N GLY A 5 -12.21 10.45 -13.72
CA GLY A 5 -11.35 9.28 -13.56
C GLY A 5 -10.89 8.66 -14.87
N HIS A 6 -9.73 8.02 -14.82
CA HIS A 6 -9.10 7.33 -15.94
C HIS A 6 -9.55 5.86 -16.01
N VAL A 7 -9.67 5.33 -17.23
CA VAL A 7 -9.98 3.93 -17.51
C VAL A 7 -8.74 3.27 -18.12
N PHE A 8 -8.06 2.48 -17.32
CA PHE A 8 -6.92 1.67 -17.76
C PHE A 8 -7.40 0.30 -18.24
N LEU A 9 -6.62 -0.35 -19.10
CA LEU A 9 -6.90 -1.65 -19.65
C LEU A 9 -5.70 -2.57 -19.45
N LYS A 10 -5.96 -3.84 -19.16
CA LYS A 10 -4.95 -4.90 -19.15
C LYS A 10 -5.49 -6.13 -19.86
N SER A 11 -4.65 -6.72 -20.71
CA SER A 11 -4.96 -7.97 -21.39
C SER A 11 -4.84 -9.15 -20.42
N GLU A 12 -5.88 -9.96 -20.32
CA GLU A 12 -5.99 -11.10 -19.40
C GLU A 12 -6.57 -12.34 -20.10
N TRP A 13 -6.44 -13.50 -19.47
CA TRP A 13 -6.93 -14.78 -20.01
C TRP A 13 -8.31 -15.20 -19.48
N GLY A 14 -8.84 -14.46 -18.50
CA GLY A 14 -10.13 -14.74 -17.88
C GLY A 14 -10.59 -13.59 -16.99
N PRO A 15 -11.86 -13.64 -16.53
CA PRO A 15 -12.37 -12.70 -15.57
C PRO A 15 -11.65 -12.84 -14.22
N LEU A 16 -11.77 -11.79 -13.39
CA LEU A 16 -11.24 -11.83 -12.04
C LEU A 16 -12.01 -12.84 -11.18
N THR A 17 -11.27 -13.63 -10.42
CA THR A 17 -11.80 -14.63 -9.49
C THR A 17 -10.89 -14.76 -8.27
N ASP A 18 -11.34 -15.49 -7.24
CA ASP A 18 -10.53 -15.87 -6.07
C ASP A 18 -9.32 -16.74 -6.41
N TYR A 19 -9.33 -17.39 -7.58
CA TYR A 19 -8.17 -18.15 -8.03
C TYR A 19 -6.95 -17.24 -8.24
N TRP A 20 -7.16 -16.00 -8.68
CA TRP A 20 -6.08 -15.05 -8.95
C TRP A 20 -6.51 -13.61 -8.63
N PRO A 21 -6.59 -13.23 -7.34
CA PRO A 21 -7.15 -11.94 -6.89
C PRO A 21 -6.16 -10.78 -7.00
N ALA A 22 -5.41 -10.70 -8.11
CA ALA A 22 -4.32 -9.75 -8.27
C ALA A 22 -4.11 -9.30 -9.72
N VAL A 23 -3.53 -8.11 -9.89
CA VAL A 23 -3.06 -7.58 -11.18
C VAL A 23 -1.59 -7.93 -11.33
N SER A 24 -1.28 -8.96 -12.13
CA SER A 24 0.08 -9.50 -12.21
C SER A 24 0.83 -9.12 -13.47
N PHE A 25 2.15 -8.98 -13.34
CA PHE A 25 3.03 -8.54 -14.43
C PHE A 25 4.43 -9.13 -14.28
N THR A 26 5.09 -9.32 -15.42
CA THR A 26 6.44 -9.89 -15.49
C THR A 26 7.51 -8.90 -15.01
N LYS A 27 7.38 -7.62 -15.38
CA LYS A 27 8.38 -6.60 -15.08
C LYS A 27 7.88 -5.66 -13.98
N ARG A 28 8.65 -5.52 -12.89
CA ARG A 28 8.33 -4.59 -11.80
C ARG A 28 8.06 -3.16 -12.28
N SER A 29 8.75 -2.70 -13.34
CA SER A 29 8.56 -1.37 -13.91
C SER A 29 7.15 -1.11 -14.44
N VAL A 30 6.42 -2.15 -14.86
CA VAL A 30 5.02 -2.04 -15.30
C VAL A 30 4.12 -1.69 -14.12
N GLY A 31 4.32 -2.34 -12.97
CA GLY A 31 3.64 -1.98 -11.73
C GLY A 31 3.94 -0.53 -11.31
N ILE A 32 5.21 -0.12 -11.34
CA ILE A 32 5.62 1.26 -10.98
C ILE A 32 4.95 2.28 -11.90
N GLU A 33 4.87 2.01 -13.20
CA GLU A 33 4.21 2.88 -14.17
C GLU A 33 2.74 3.09 -13.80
N LEU A 34 2.00 2.01 -13.52
CA LEU A 34 0.60 2.11 -13.10
C LEU A 34 0.48 2.80 -11.74
N SER A 35 1.32 2.46 -10.77
CA SER A 35 1.31 3.05 -9.44
C SER A 35 1.44 4.58 -9.44
N ASN A 36 2.21 5.13 -10.39
CA ASN A 36 2.40 6.58 -10.50
C ASN A 36 1.21 7.29 -11.18
N ARG A 37 0.39 6.57 -11.94
CA ARG A 37 -0.70 7.13 -12.75
C ARG A 37 -2.07 6.88 -12.13
N PHE A 38 -2.25 5.73 -11.47
CA PHE A 38 -3.52 5.26 -10.97
C PHE A 38 -3.89 5.89 -9.62
N GLN A 39 -5.06 6.50 -9.56
CA GLN A 39 -5.62 7.13 -8.36
C GLN A 39 -6.79 6.29 -7.81
N PRO A 40 -6.61 5.57 -6.69
CA PRO A 40 -7.67 4.76 -6.08
C PRO A 40 -8.90 5.59 -5.72
N GLY A 41 -10.10 5.01 -5.94
CA GLY A 41 -11.38 5.69 -5.73
C GLY A 41 -11.76 6.67 -6.85
N ARG A 42 -10.81 7.04 -7.71
CA ARG A 42 -11.04 7.88 -8.88
C ARG A 42 -10.99 7.07 -10.17
N ASP A 43 -10.00 6.21 -10.35
CA ASP A 43 -9.73 5.48 -11.58
C ASP A 43 -10.17 4.00 -11.52
N VAL A 44 -10.21 3.33 -12.67
CA VAL A 44 -10.51 1.89 -12.77
C VAL A 44 -9.61 1.19 -13.79
N LEU A 45 -9.32 -0.09 -13.55
CA LEU A 45 -8.64 -0.95 -14.49
C LEU A 45 -9.61 -1.99 -15.04
N ILE A 46 -9.65 -2.18 -16.36
CA ILE A 46 -10.51 -3.15 -17.02
C ILE A 46 -9.69 -4.31 -17.55
N TYR A 47 -10.12 -5.52 -17.22
CA TYR A 47 -9.59 -6.75 -17.79
C TYR A 47 -10.22 -7.00 -19.14
N VAL A 48 -9.36 -7.24 -20.13
CA VAL A 48 -9.77 -7.48 -21.51
C VAL A 48 -9.22 -8.81 -21.99
N GLY A 49 -10.08 -9.69 -22.46
CA GLY A 49 -9.68 -11.00 -22.93
C GLY A 49 -8.76 -10.93 -24.16
N THR A 50 -7.69 -11.73 -24.15
CA THR A 50 -6.84 -11.87 -25.33
C THR A 50 -7.58 -12.62 -26.45
N THR A 51 -7.03 -12.60 -27.67
CA THR A 51 -7.52 -13.43 -28.78
C THR A 51 -6.82 -14.79 -28.88
N SER A 52 -5.84 -15.06 -28.00
CA SER A 52 -5.04 -16.29 -28.05
C SER A 52 -5.75 -17.47 -27.42
N GLU A 53 -5.32 -18.68 -27.75
CA GLU A 53 -5.84 -19.93 -27.16
C GLU A 53 -5.65 -20.02 -25.64
N ASN A 54 -4.66 -19.32 -25.08
CA ASN A 54 -4.47 -19.20 -23.62
C ASN A 54 -5.68 -18.57 -22.90
N THR A 55 -6.52 -17.80 -23.61
CA THR A 55 -7.86 -17.48 -23.14
C THR A 55 -8.73 -18.70 -23.44
N HIS A 56 -8.74 -19.64 -22.49
CA HIS A 56 -9.31 -20.98 -22.66
C HIS A 56 -10.79 -20.93 -23.04
N ASP A 57 -11.59 -20.10 -22.37
CA ASP A 57 -13.00 -19.91 -22.70
C ASP A 57 -13.15 -18.98 -23.91
N PRO A 58 -13.68 -19.46 -25.05
CA PRO A 58 -13.92 -18.64 -26.23
C PRO A 58 -14.87 -17.46 -25.98
N ALA A 59 -15.76 -17.56 -24.99
CA ALA A 59 -16.68 -16.49 -24.62
C ALA A 59 -15.96 -15.26 -24.05
N HIS A 60 -14.73 -15.42 -23.55
CA HIS A 60 -13.92 -14.33 -23.00
C HIS A 60 -13.05 -13.64 -24.06
N ARG A 61 -12.82 -14.27 -25.22
CA ARG A 61 -11.85 -13.77 -26.21
C ARG A 61 -12.29 -12.43 -26.79
N ALA A 62 -11.39 -11.45 -26.74
CA ALA A 62 -11.65 -10.06 -27.16
C ALA A 62 -12.85 -9.40 -26.48
N ARG A 63 -13.21 -9.83 -25.26
CA ARG A 63 -14.31 -9.24 -24.47
C ARG A 63 -13.78 -8.43 -23.30
N LEU A 64 -14.63 -7.52 -22.81
CA LEU A 64 -14.44 -6.90 -21.50
C LEU A 64 -14.90 -7.89 -20.43
N LEU A 65 -14.04 -8.15 -19.43
CA LEU A 65 -14.23 -9.26 -18.48
C LEU A 65 -14.60 -8.76 -17.09
N SER A 66 -13.77 -7.89 -16.53
CA SER A 66 -13.91 -7.40 -15.16
C SER A 66 -13.44 -5.95 -15.05
N ALA A 67 -14.04 -5.21 -14.13
CA ALA A 67 -13.56 -3.93 -13.66
C ALA A 67 -12.91 -4.13 -12.29
N VAL A 68 -11.68 -3.64 -12.09
CA VAL A 68 -10.89 -3.88 -10.89
C VAL A 68 -10.24 -2.59 -10.41
N VAL A 69 -10.07 -2.47 -9.09
CA VAL A 69 -9.35 -1.39 -8.44
C VAL A 69 -8.11 -2.00 -7.78
N PRO A 70 -6.91 -1.83 -8.36
CA PRO A 70 -5.67 -2.23 -7.69
C PRO A 70 -5.31 -1.30 -6.53
N GLU A 71 -4.54 -1.81 -5.59
CA GLU A 71 -3.79 -1.04 -4.59
C GLU A 71 -2.44 -0.63 -5.18
N PRO A 72 -2.26 0.62 -5.65
CA PRO A 72 -1.05 1.03 -6.36
C PRO A 72 0.15 1.23 -5.44
N ASN A 73 -0.03 1.42 -4.14
CA ASN A 73 1.08 1.85 -3.27
C ASN A 73 2.06 0.72 -2.93
N ARG A 74 1.68 -0.53 -3.18
CA ARG A 74 2.49 -1.68 -2.81
C ARG A 74 2.51 -2.73 -3.92
N ILE A 75 3.70 -2.93 -4.48
CA ILE A 75 3.98 -4.06 -5.38
C ILE A 75 4.41 -5.25 -4.53
N HIS A 76 3.69 -6.34 -4.65
CA HIS A 76 3.92 -7.60 -3.94
C HIS A 76 4.64 -8.62 -4.83
N GLU A 77 5.27 -9.60 -4.18
CA GLU A 77 5.53 -10.89 -4.82
C GLU A 77 4.18 -11.61 -5.00
N THR A 78 3.86 -12.03 -6.22
CA THR A 78 2.55 -12.62 -6.55
C THR A 78 2.21 -13.81 -5.64
N LYS A 79 3.16 -14.73 -5.46
CA LYS A 79 3.02 -15.93 -4.62
C LYS A 79 2.61 -15.68 -3.16
N ARG A 80 2.76 -14.44 -2.66
CA ARG A 80 2.40 -14.08 -1.29
C ARG A 80 0.96 -13.59 -1.15
N ILE A 81 0.33 -13.20 -2.26
CA ILE A 81 -0.98 -12.55 -2.25
C ILE A 81 -2.07 -13.31 -3.01
N ILE A 82 -1.71 -14.43 -3.65
CA ILE A 82 -2.65 -15.36 -4.29
C ILE A 82 -2.66 -16.69 -3.54
N PRO A 83 -3.68 -17.55 -3.72
CA PRO A 83 -3.71 -18.87 -3.12
C PRO A 83 -2.49 -19.74 -3.52
N PRO A 84 -1.90 -20.51 -2.59
CA PRO A 84 -0.75 -21.39 -2.89
C PRO A 84 -1.01 -22.40 -4.01
N ASP A 85 -2.22 -22.95 -4.07
CA ASP A 85 -2.61 -23.93 -5.09
C ASP A 85 -2.65 -23.29 -6.48
N SER A 86 -3.18 -22.07 -6.59
CA SER A 86 -3.18 -21.29 -7.83
C SER A 86 -1.77 -20.96 -8.31
N TRP A 87 -0.88 -20.62 -7.37
CA TRP A 87 0.52 -20.36 -7.69
C TRP A 87 1.22 -21.62 -8.21
N SER A 88 1.01 -22.76 -7.54
CA SER A 88 1.61 -24.03 -7.91
C SER A 88 1.16 -24.48 -9.31
N ALA A 89 -0.15 -24.42 -9.58
CA ALA A 89 -0.71 -24.73 -10.90
C ALA A 89 -0.17 -23.78 -11.99
N SER A 90 -0.05 -22.48 -11.71
CA SER A 90 0.55 -21.53 -12.66
C SER A 90 2.02 -21.81 -12.93
N LEU A 91 2.80 -22.26 -11.93
CA LEU A 91 4.21 -22.62 -12.13
C LEU A 91 4.35 -23.86 -13.02
N GLU A 92 3.48 -24.86 -12.83
CA GLU A 92 3.48 -26.07 -13.66
C GLU A 92 3.14 -25.77 -15.13
N GLU A 93 2.14 -24.93 -15.37
CA GLU A 93 1.65 -24.66 -16.73
C GLU A 93 2.47 -23.57 -17.45
N TYR A 94 2.88 -22.52 -16.74
CA TYR A 94 3.43 -21.30 -17.33
C TYR A 94 4.82 -20.91 -16.81
N GLY A 95 5.32 -21.57 -15.76
CA GLY A 95 6.52 -21.17 -15.04
C GLY A 95 6.35 -19.85 -14.28
N ASP A 96 7.46 -19.24 -13.89
CA ASP A 96 7.49 -17.99 -13.09
C ASP A 96 7.29 -16.73 -13.96
N ARG A 97 6.18 -16.68 -14.72
CA ARG A 97 5.93 -15.58 -15.70
C ARG A 97 5.51 -14.27 -15.05
N TRP A 98 4.84 -14.31 -13.90
CA TRP A 98 4.32 -13.11 -13.23
C TRP A 98 4.72 -13.07 -11.76
N PRO A 99 6.00 -12.82 -11.46
CA PRO A 99 6.49 -12.77 -10.09
C PRO A 99 6.01 -11.54 -9.30
N HIS A 100 5.47 -10.52 -9.99
CA HIS A 100 5.05 -9.26 -9.37
C HIS A 100 3.56 -8.99 -9.56
N SER A 101 2.94 -8.40 -8.54
CA SER A 101 1.53 -8.07 -8.57
C SER A 101 1.17 -6.83 -7.75
N LEU A 102 0.07 -6.18 -8.12
CA LEU A 102 -0.70 -5.30 -7.24
C LEU A 102 -1.91 -6.07 -6.71
N ALA A 103 -2.22 -5.94 -5.42
CA ALA A 103 -3.43 -6.52 -4.85
C ALA A 103 -4.67 -5.80 -5.41
N ILE A 104 -5.78 -6.52 -5.60
CA ILE A 104 -7.06 -5.92 -5.99
C ILE A 104 -7.90 -5.70 -4.73
N VAL A 105 -8.38 -4.47 -4.55
CA VAL A 105 -9.11 -4.05 -3.34
C VAL A 105 -10.62 -4.00 -3.55
N ASP A 106 -11.04 -3.86 -4.80
CA ASP A 106 -12.44 -3.84 -5.20
C ASP A 106 -12.55 -4.36 -6.64
N ALA A 107 -13.63 -5.04 -6.95
CA ALA A 107 -13.83 -5.64 -8.26
C ALA A 107 -15.29 -5.92 -8.58
N ALA A 108 -15.57 -5.97 -9.88
CA ALA A 108 -16.85 -6.36 -10.42
C ALA A 108 -16.67 -7.06 -11.77
N ASN A 109 -17.58 -7.96 -12.11
CA ASN A 109 -17.65 -8.59 -13.44
C ASN A 109 -18.70 -7.89 -14.29
N PHE A 110 -18.49 -7.83 -15.61
CA PHE A 110 -19.54 -7.37 -16.51
C PHE A 110 -20.61 -8.46 -16.63
N VAL A 111 -21.89 -8.07 -16.59
CA VAL A 111 -23.02 -9.01 -16.50
C VAL A 111 -23.76 -9.26 -17.82
N SER A 112 -23.32 -8.66 -18.93
CA SER A 112 -23.98 -8.89 -20.22
C SER A 112 -23.74 -10.31 -20.74
N SER A 113 -24.78 -10.92 -21.33
CA SER A 113 -24.67 -12.20 -22.04
C SER A 113 -25.07 -12.00 -23.51
N PRO A 114 -24.12 -12.07 -24.46
CA PRO A 114 -22.68 -12.28 -24.28
C PRO A 114 -21.97 -11.06 -23.66
N LEU A 115 -20.76 -11.27 -23.12
CA LEU A 115 -19.90 -10.17 -22.63
C LEU A 115 -19.61 -9.15 -23.75
N PRO A 116 -19.37 -7.86 -23.48
CA PRO A 116 -19.22 -6.85 -24.52
C PRO A 116 -17.92 -7.04 -25.31
N TYR A 117 -17.96 -6.95 -26.64
CA TYR A 117 -16.73 -6.99 -27.46
C TYR A 117 -15.91 -5.73 -27.22
N ALA A 118 -14.62 -5.90 -26.88
CA ALA A 118 -13.71 -4.78 -26.67
C ALA A 118 -13.57 -3.93 -27.94
N ARG A 119 -13.55 -4.56 -29.14
CA ARG A 119 -13.50 -3.84 -30.43
C ARG A 119 -14.72 -2.96 -30.71
N GLN A 120 -15.84 -3.17 -30.03
CA GLN A 120 -17.05 -2.38 -30.20
C GLN A 120 -17.13 -1.25 -29.18
N VAL A 121 -16.74 -1.53 -27.93
CA VAL A 121 -16.82 -0.55 -26.83
C VAL A 121 -15.62 0.40 -26.80
N ILE A 122 -14.42 -0.13 -27.03
CA ILE A 122 -13.14 0.59 -26.91
C ILE A 122 -12.20 0.29 -28.11
N PRO A 123 -12.64 0.52 -29.36
CA PRO A 123 -11.91 0.12 -30.57
C PRO A 123 -10.45 0.59 -30.64
N HIS A 124 -10.17 1.85 -30.33
CA HIS A 124 -8.85 2.47 -30.41
C HIS A 124 -7.93 1.96 -29.30
N ALA A 125 -8.39 2.03 -28.04
CA ALA A 125 -7.62 1.52 -26.92
C ALA A 125 -7.35 0.01 -27.10
N TYR A 126 -8.34 -0.78 -27.48
CA TYR A 126 -8.15 -2.21 -27.72
C TYR A 126 -7.16 -2.50 -28.87
N ALA A 127 -7.26 -1.79 -29.99
CA ALA A 127 -6.32 -1.95 -31.10
C ALA A 127 -4.87 -1.63 -30.69
N SER A 128 -4.68 -0.70 -29.75
CA SER A 128 -3.34 -0.30 -29.31
C SER A 128 -2.58 -1.40 -28.57
N PHE A 129 -3.23 -2.47 -28.08
CA PHE A 129 -2.54 -3.65 -27.55
C PHE A 129 -1.69 -4.38 -28.60
N ALA A 130 -2.00 -4.21 -29.89
CA ALA A 130 -1.21 -4.78 -30.98
C ALA A 130 0.15 -4.06 -31.16
N GLU A 131 0.28 -2.84 -30.66
CA GLU A 131 1.51 -2.06 -30.76
C GLU A 131 2.62 -2.65 -29.88
N THR A 132 3.82 -2.82 -30.44
CA THR A 132 4.97 -3.41 -29.73
C THR A 132 5.29 -2.70 -28.42
N ARG A 133 5.11 -1.36 -28.36
CA ARG A 133 5.34 -0.56 -27.15
C ARG A 133 4.39 -0.87 -25.99
N ASN A 134 3.19 -1.39 -26.28
CA ASN A 134 2.13 -1.64 -25.30
C ASN A 134 2.04 -3.11 -24.88
N ARG A 135 2.84 -4.00 -25.48
CA ARG A 135 2.83 -5.44 -25.14
C ARG A 135 3.15 -5.65 -23.66
N GLY A 136 2.20 -6.25 -22.94
CA GLY A 136 2.31 -6.52 -21.50
C GLY A 136 2.24 -5.27 -20.62
N ARG A 137 1.83 -4.12 -21.16
CA ARG A 137 1.60 -2.87 -20.43
C ARG A 137 0.11 -2.56 -20.29
N PHE A 138 -0.15 -1.50 -19.55
CA PHE A 138 -1.48 -0.91 -19.44
C PHE A 138 -1.73 0.04 -20.59
N VAL A 139 -2.94 -0.01 -21.13
CA VAL A 139 -3.44 0.93 -22.13
C VAL A 139 -4.50 1.81 -21.46
N GLU A 140 -4.73 3.01 -21.97
CA GLU A 140 -5.77 3.89 -21.46
C GLU A 140 -6.86 4.10 -22.51
N ALA A 141 -8.12 4.03 -22.09
CA ALA A 141 -9.28 4.41 -22.89
C ALA A 141 -9.63 5.87 -22.59
N PHE A 142 -9.76 6.68 -23.64
CA PHE A 142 -10.01 8.12 -23.54
C PHE A 142 -11.41 8.48 -24.01
N GLU A 143 -11.89 9.65 -23.58
CA GLU A 143 -13.10 10.31 -24.12
C GLU A 143 -14.31 9.35 -24.24
N THR A 144 -14.80 9.17 -25.46
CA THR A 144 -16.00 8.36 -25.76
C THR A 144 -15.84 6.89 -25.39
N GLU A 145 -14.63 6.32 -25.50
CA GLU A 145 -14.36 4.93 -25.11
C GLU A 145 -14.42 4.77 -23.59
N ARG A 146 -13.92 5.76 -22.87
CA ARG A 146 -14.03 5.84 -21.41
C ARG A 146 -15.50 5.90 -21.01
N GLU A 147 -16.28 6.79 -21.62
CA GLU A 147 -17.72 6.93 -21.37
C GLU A 147 -18.48 5.63 -21.66
N ALA A 148 -18.19 4.97 -22.79
CA ALA A 148 -18.82 3.72 -23.17
C ALA A 148 -18.61 2.63 -22.11
N VAL A 149 -17.37 2.42 -21.64
CA VAL A 149 -17.06 1.47 -20.55
C VAL A 149 -17.84 1.81 -19.29
N MET A 150 -17.93 3.10 -18.95
CA MET A 150 -18.57 3.56 -17.72
C MET A 150 -20.09 3.37 -17.68
N THR A 151 -20.73 3.11 -18.82
CA THR A 151 -22.16 2.83 -18.90
C THR A 151 -22.50 1.34 -18.83
N LEU A 152 -21.50 0.46 -18.81
CA LEU A 152 -21.72 -0.98 -18.78
C LEU A 152 -22.19 -1.44 -17.40
N GLU A 153 -23.12 -2.39 -17.40
CA GLU A 153 -23.61 -3.03 -16.19
C GLU A 153 -22.56 -3.98 -15.61
N ILE A 154 -22.41 -3.91 -14.29
CA ILE A 154 -21.46 -4.70 -13.53
C ILE A 154 -22.12 -5.33 -12.31
N GLU A 155 -21.59 -6.47 -11.88
CA GLU A 155 -21.93 -7.13 -10.63
C GLU A 155 -20.69 -7.17 -9.74
N PRO A 156 -20.72 -6.52 -8.55
CA PRO A 156 -19.62 -6.55 -7.60
C PRO A 156 -19.29 -7.97 -7.18
N ILE A 157 -17.99 -8.27 -7.09
CA ILE A 157 -17.50 -9.55 -6.58
C ILE A 157 -16.70 -9.33 -5.30
N ARG A 158 -16.89 -10.23 -4.34
CA ARG A 158 -16.11 -10.23 -3.10
C ARG A 158 -14.95 -11.19 -3.24
N LEU A 159 -13.73 -10.68 -3.06
CA LEU A 159 -12.51 -11.46 -3.15
C LEU A 159 -12.05 -11.97 -1.78
N ASN A 160 -11.56 -13.20 -1.76
CA ASN A 160 -10.88 -13.81 -0.62
C ASN A 160 -9.38 -13.46 -0.66
N LEU A 161 -9.05 -12.28 -0.11
CA LEU A 161 -7.68 -11.77 -0.10
C LEU A 161 -6.81 -12.44 0.98
N ALA A 162 -5.51 -12.55 0.72
CA ALA A 162 -4.54 -13.02 1.69
C ALA A 162 -4.52 -12.12 2.95
N ALA A 163 -4.30 -12.72 4.13
CA ALA A 163 -4.35 -12.02 5.43
C ALA A 163 -3.44 -10.78 5.47
N ASP A 164 -2.21 -10.88 4.94
CA ASP A 164 -1.27 -9.76 4.87
C ASP A 164 -1.77 -8.59 4.01
N VAL A 165 -2.55 -8.88 2.96
CA VAL A 165 -3.18 -7.86 2.12
C VAL A 165 -4.31 -7.19 2.89
N VAL A 166 -5.16 -7.97 3.55
CA VAL A 166 -6.26 -7.45 4.37
C VAL A 166 -5.72 -6.53 5.46
N ALA A 167 -4.72 -6.97 6.23
CA ALA A 167 -4.10 -6.17 7.28
C ALA A 167 -3.50 -4.86 6.76
N TYR A 168 -2.89 -4.89 5.57
CA TYR A 168 -2.37 -3.68 4.92
C TYR A 168 -3.48 -2.69 4.53
N LEU A 169 -4.57 -3.19 3.96
CA LEU A 169 -5.71 -2.36 3.55
C LEU A 169 -6.42 -1.75 4.76
N GLU A 170 -6.57 -2.51 5.84
CA GLU A 170 -7.10 -2.00 7.11
C GLU A 170 -6.22 -0.88 7.66
N MET A 171 -4.90 -1.09 7.74
CA MET A 171 -3.95 -0.04 8.17
C MET A 171 -4.07 1.24 7.32
N ARG A 172 -4.28 1.11 6.01
CA ARG A 172 -4.44 2.26 5.12
C ARG A 172 -5.79 2.95 5.30
N ALA A 173 -6.87 2.18 5.46
CA ALA A 173 -8.21 2.72 5.72
C ALA A 173 -8.22 3.52 7.03
N SER A 174 -7.58 3.01 8.07
CA SER A 174 -7.31 3.72 9.32
C SER A 174 -6.57 5.04 9.12
N ALA A 175 -5.58 5.08 8.22
CA ALA A 175 -4.85 6.29 7.91
C ALA A 175 -5.64 7.34 7.10
N SER A 176 -6.79 6.96 6.52
CA SER A 176 -7.68 7.84 5.77
C SER A 176 -8.68 8.63 6.63
N VAL A 177 -8.73 8.35 7.94
CA VAL A 177 -9.55 9.09 8.91
C VAL A 177 -9.20 10.58 8.88
N LYS A 178 -10.21 11.47 9.05
CA LYS A 178 -10.03 12.93 9.09
C LYS A 178 -9.15 13.35 10.28
N LEU A 179 -7.84 13.21 10.13
CA LEU A 179 -6.86 13.79 11.03
C LEU A 179 -6.89 15.33 10.94
N PRO A 180 -6.71 16.03 12.07
CA PRO A 180 -6.40 17.46 12.06
C PRO A 180 -5.19 17.73 11.17
N ALA A 181 -5.21 18.85 10.45
CA ALA A 181 -4.12 19.23 9.54
C ALA A 181 -2.75 19.31 10.24
N SER A 182 -2.74 19.77 11.50
CA SER A 182 -1.55 19.81 12.35
C SER A 182 -0.94 18.43 12.59
N VAL A 183 -1.76 17.41 12.83
CA VAL A 183 -1.27 16.03 13.02
C VAL A 183 -0.73 15.48 11.71
N LYS A 184 -1.41 15.72 10.58
CA LYS A 184 -0.92 15.31 9.25
C LYS A 184 0.45 15.92 8.93
N GLN A 185 0.68 17.18 9.29
CA GLN A 185 1.98 17.84 9.14
C GLN A 185 3.07 17.17 10.00
N GLU A 186 2.75 16.80 11.25
CA GLU A 186 3.69 16.08 12.12
C GLU A 186 3.98 14.67 11.63
N VAL A 187 2.98 13.93 11.15
CA VAL A 187 3.16 12.62 10.50
C VAL A 187 4.12 12.75 9.32
N TYR A 188 3.84 13.67 8.39
CA TYR A 188 4.69 13.93 7.22
C TYR A 188 6.13 14.25 7.63
N ARG A 189 6.30 15.14 8.61
CA ARG A 189 7.62 15.53 9.12
C ARG A 189 8.38 14.33 9.70
N MET A 190 7.73 13.50 10.51
CA MET A 190 8.34 12.30 11.08
C MET A 190 8.74 11.29 10.00
N THR A 191 7.86 11.03 9.02
CA THR A 191 8.14 10.17 7.87
C THR A 191 9.36 10.66 7.09
N MET A 192 9.44 11.96 6.80
CA MET A 192 10.59 12.56 6.11
C MET A 192 11.89 12.38 6.89
N LEU A 193 11.87 12.65 8.20
CA LEU A 193 13.05 12.50 9.05
C LEU A 193 13.56 11.05 9.10
N ILE A 194 12.66 10.07 9.11
CA ILE A 194 13.05 8.66 9.04
C ILE A 194 13.71 8.34 7.70
N ILE A 195 13.10 8.76 6.58
CA ILE A 195 13.64 8.50 5.24
C ILE A 195 15.02 9.14 5.08
N GLU A 196 15.20 10.38 5.55
CA GLU A 196 16.50 11.05 5.56
C GLU A 196 17.54 10.31 6.42
N ARG A 197 17.13 9.80 7.58
CA ARG A 197 18.00 9.00 8.46
C ARG A 197 18.40 7.67 7.84
N VAL A 198 17.50 7.02 7.11
CA VAL A 198 17.77 5.76 6.38
C VAL A 198 18.74 6.02 5.23
N LYS A 199 18.53 7.10 4.45
CA LYS A 199 19.44 7.49 3.36
C LYS A 199 20.88 7.73 3.84
N LYS A 200 21.04 8.31 5.03
CA LYS A 200 22.35 8.57 5.66
C LYS A 200 22.93 7.34 6.40
N GLY A 201 22.22 6.21 6.42
CA GLY A 201 22.67 4.99 7.08
C GLY A 201 23.94 4.46 6.42
N GLY A 202 24.96 4.13 7.21
CA GLY A 202 26.26 3.66 6.69
C GLY A 202 27.20 4.75 6.17
N GLU A 203 26.78 6.02 6.11
CA GLU A 203 27.68 7.12 5.78
C GLU A 203 28.68 7.39 6.91
N LEU A 204 29.92 7.73 6.55
CA LEU A 204 30.98 8.15 7.46
C LEU A 204 30.68 9.57 7.98
N SER A 205 30.40 9.68 9.28
CA SER A 205 30.45 10.95 10.03
C SER A 205 31.56 10.86 11.09
N VAL A 206 31.57 11.76 12.09
CA VAL A 206 32.45 11.62 13.28
C VAL A 206 32.34 10.23 13.92
N ARG A 207 31.21 9.53 13.71
CA ARG A 207 31.03 8.06 13.89
C ARG A 207 30.31 7.47 12.67
N ILE A 208 30.43 6.16 12.44
CA ILE A 208 29.64 5.47 11.40
C ILE A 208 28.17 5.49 11.79
N ASN A 209 27.31 5.99 10.90
CA ASN A 209 25.87 5.97 11.13
C ASN A 209 25.35 4.52 11.08
N PRO A 210 24.50 4.10 12.04
CA PRO A 210 23.94 2.75 12.02
C PRO A 210 23.12 2.52 10.74
N GLN A 211 23.22 1.32 10.20
CA GLN A 211 22.36 0.83 9.12
C GLN A 211 20.90 0.80 9.60
N ARG A 212 20.00 1.33 8.78
CA ARG A 212 18.57 1.46 9.09
C ARG A 212 17.75 1.09 7.88
N THR A 213 16.56 0.55 8.12
CA THR A 213 15.60 0.19 7.07
C THR A 213 14.24 0.77 7.42
N ALA A 214 13.48 1.18 6.41
CA ALA A 214 12.10 1.65 6.58
C ALA A 214 11.24 1.22 5.38
N PRO A 215 9.91 1.11 5.57
CA PRO A 215 8.96 1.02 4.47
C PRO A 215 9.05 2.24 3.53
N ASN A 216 8.32 2.18 2.41
CA ASN A 216 8.20 3.35 1.54
C ASN A 216 7.46 4.50 2.27
N PHE A 217 7.49 5.71 1.69
CA PHE A 217 6.90 6.90 2.30
C PHE A 217 5.42 6.71 2.66
N SER A 218 4.62 6.14 1.76
CA SER A 218 3.18 5.94 1.96
C SER A 218 2.91 4.99 3.12
N ASP A 219 3.59 3.84 3.13
CA ASP A 219 3.45 2.82 4.17
C ASP A 219 3.88 3.35 5.53
N LEU A 220 4.99 4.10 5.57
CA LEU A 220 5.48 4.70 6.81
C LEU A 220 4.55 5.83 7.32
N SER A 221 4.01 6.65 6.42
CA SER A 221 3.01 7.66 6.78
C SER A 221 1.72 7.03 7.33
N ALA A 222 1.28 5.92 6.75
CA ALA A 222 0.12 5.17 7.23
C ALA A 222 0.41 4.52 8.59
N LEU A 223 1.59 3.91 8.78
CA LEU A 223 2.03 3.35 10.07
C LEU A 223 2.04 4.41 11.18
N ILE A 224 2.68 5.57 10.94
CA ILE A 224 2.74 6.64 11.96
C ILE A 224 1.34 7.20 12.24
N THR A 225 0.47 7.28 11.25
CA THR A 225 -0.93 7.69 11.46
C THR A 225 -1.67 6.70 12.36
N LYS A 226 -1.58 5.40 12.05
CA LYS A 226 -2.17 4.31 12.85
C LYS A 226 -1.66 4.35 14.29
N LEU A 227 -0.35 4.46 14.49
CA LEU A 227 0.25 4.57 15.82
C LEU A 227 -0.31 5.78 16.59
N TRP A 228 -0.40 6.94 15.94
CA TRP A 228 -0.90 8.15 16.58
C TRP A 228 -2.36 8.00 17.00
N GLN A 229 -3.25 7.57 16.10
CA GLN A 229 -4.69 7.59 16.36
C GLN A 229 -5.19 6.37 17.11
N GLU A 230 -4.76 5.18 16.70
CA GLU A 230 -5.36 3.93 17.13
C GLU A 230 -4.54 3.31 18.25
N SER A 231 -3.25 3.06 18.03
CA SER A 231 -2.44 2.32 18.99
C SER A 231 -2.14 3.13 20.26
N GLN A 232 -1.86 4.43 20.11
CA GLN A 232 -1.45 5.28 21.23
C GLN A 232 -2.49 6.33 21.63
N GLY A 233 -3.58 6.48 20.89
CA GLY A 233 -4.65 7.45 21.21
C GLY A 233 -4.17 8.89 21.40
N GLY A 234 -3.14 9.31 20.65
CA GLY A 234 -2.53 10.62 20.74
C GLY A 234 -1.64 10.83 21.97
N SER A 235 -1.20 9.77 22.63
CA SER A 235 -0.34 9.83 23.82
C SER A 235 1.09 9.40 23.53
N CYS A 236 2.06 9.93 24.26
CA CYS A 236 3.46 9.54 24.18
C CYS A 236 3.62 8.11 24.72
N ALA A 237 4.21 7.21 23.93
CA ALA A 237 4.38 5.82 24.34
C ALA A 237 5.26 5.64 25.58
N LEU A 238 6.16 6.59 25.86
CA LEU A 238 7.10 6.52 26.99
C LEU A 238 6.51 7.14 28.27
N CYS A 239 6.05 8.39 28.22
CA CYS A 239 5.58 9.09 29.42
C CYS A 239 4.05 9.13 29.57
N GLY A 240 3.30 8.57 28.61
CA GLY A 240 1.84 8.53 28.63
C GLY A 240 1.13 9.88 28.48
N ALA A 241 1.84 11.01 28.52
CA ALA A 241 1.25 12.34 28.36
C ALA A 241 0.87 12.62 26.90
N ALA A 242 -0.09 13.52 26.69
CA ALA A 242 -0.60 13.85 25.36
C ALA A 242 0.49 14.37 24.41
N LEU A 243 0.45 13.91 23.16
CA LEU A 243 1.25 14.43 22.06
C LEU A 243 0.61 15.73 21.54
N LEU A 244 1.42 16.78 21.43
CA LEU A 244 0.97 18.09 20.97
C LEU A 244 1.43 18.33 19.54
N ALA A 245 0.49 18.30 18.60
CA ALA A 245 0.77 18.69 17.23
C ALA A 245 1.05 20.20 17.14
N SER A 246 1.99 20.59 16.27
CA SER A 246 2.36 22.01 16.03
C SER A 246 2.83 22.78 17.26
N THR A 247 3.34 22.10 18.28
CA THR A 247 3.95 22.76 19.45
C THR A 247 5.23 23.52 19.05
N THR A 248 5.41 24.72 19.61
CA THR A 248 6.67 25.47 19.49
C THR A 248 7.72 25.01 20.49
N ASN A 249 7.31 24.28 21.53
CA ASN A 249 8.23 23.70 22.49
C ASN A 249 8.87 22.43 21.91
N ARG A 250 10.15 22.55 21.51
CA ARG A 250 10.92 21.45 20.94
C ARG A 250 10.94 20.19 21.81
N MET A 251 10.93 20.32 23.14
CA MET A 251 10.93 19.15 24.03
C MET A 251 9.65 18.32 23.92
N LEU A 252 8.52 18.97 23.66
CA LEU A 252 7.21 18.34 23.49
C LEU A 252 6.91 17.97 22.04
N GLN A 253 7.84 18.23 21.12
CA GLN A 253 7.65 17.88 19.72
C GLN A 253 7.53 16.35 19.59
N PRO A 254 6.54 15.83 18.83
CA PRO A 254 6.45 14.40 18.55
C PRO A 254 7.69 13.89 17.83
N SER A 255 8.12 12.67 18.16
CA SER A 255 9.29 12.04 17.57
C SER A 255 9.03 10.54 17.41
N ALA A 256 9.37 10.01 16.24
CA ALA A 256 9.42 8.57 16.03
C ALA A 256 10.64 8.00 16.75
N ASP A 257 10.37 7.12 17.71
CA ASP A 257 11.35 6.35 18.47
C ASP A 257 11.33 4.88 18.03
N ARG A 258 12.49 4.23 18.12
CA ARG A 258 12.56 2.78 17.93
C ARG A 258 12.46 2.11 19.29
N ILE A 259 11.58 1.14 19.46
CA ILE A 259 11.39 0.43 20.73
C ILE A 259 12.74 -0.20 21.12
N ASP A 260 13.27 -1.04 20.24
CA ASP A 260 14.64 -1.55 20.29
C ASP A 260 15.55 -0.73 19.36
N SER A 261 16.50 -0.01 19.97
CA SER A 261 17.49 0.79 19.25
C SER A 261 18.55 -0.05 18.52
N ALA A 262 18.77 -1.32 18.92
CA ALA A 262 19.65 -2.26 18.23
C ALA A 262 19.02 -2.77 16.93
N ASN A 263 17.71 -2.95 16.90
CA ASN A 263 16.96 -3.21 15.68
C ASN A 263 16.90 -1.95 14.78
N GLY A 264 17.56 -2.01 13.62
CA GLY A 264 17.65 -0.93 12.63
C GLY A 264 16.32 -0.59 11.92
N SER A 265 15.29 -1.42 12.08
CA SER A 265 14.03 -1.34 11.34
C SER A 265 13.08 -0.29 11.90
N TYR A 266 12.48 0.50 11.00
CA TYR A 266 11.28 1.30 11.28
C TYR A 266 10.02 0.54 10.85
N GLY A 267 9.78 -0.62 11.48
CA GLY A 267 8.60 -1.48 11.26
C GLY A 267 7.49 -1.26 12.29
N GLU A 268 6.32 -1.88 12.05
CA GLU A 268 5.16 -1.82 12.94
C GLU A 268 5.46 -2.36 14.36
N ASP A 269 6.39 -3.32 14.45
CA ASP A 269 6.83 -3.96 15.68
C ASP A 269 7.90 -3.17 16.46
N ASN A 270 8.52 -2.17 15.83
CA ASN A 270 9.68 -1.49 16.39
C ASN A 270 9.58 0.04 16.37
N VAL A 271 8.44 0.62 16.00
CA VAL A 271 8.24 2.08 15.98
C VAL A 271 7.15 2.51 16.95
N GLN A 272 7.42 3.58 17.69
CA GLN A 272 6.47 4.25 18.56
C GLN A 272 6.62 5.76 18.49
N ILE A 273 5.59 6.51 18.88
CA ILE A 273 5.59 7.98 18.90
C ILE A 273 5.77 8.48 20.32
N THR A 274 6.74 9.38 20.50
CA THR A 274 7.16 9.88 21.81
C THR A 274 7.33 11.39 21.78
N HIS A 275 7.42 12.06 22.93
CA HIS A 275 7.99 13.41 22.96
C HIS A 275 9.49 13.34 22.67
N LEU A 276 10.01 14.35 21.97
CA LEU A 276 11.44 14.44 21.63
C LEU A 276 12.32 14.33 22.88
N ALA A 277 11.93 15.00 23.97
CA ALA A 277 12.68 14.90 25.22
C ALA A 277 12.71 13.48 25.80
N CYS A 278 11.60 12.75 25.76
CA CYS A 278 11.54 11.36 26.22
C CYS A 278 12.46 10.46 25.38
N ASN A 279 12.41 10.62 24.05
CA ASN A 279 13.27 9.89 23.12
C ASN A 279 14.77 10.17 23.39
N LEU A 280 15.14 11.44 23.55
CA LEU A 280 16.51 11.82 23.85
C LEU A 280 16.98 11.28 25.21
N ALA A 281 16.15 11.35 26.24
CA ALA A 281 16.45 10.82 27.57
C ALA A 281 16.64 9.29 27.53
N LYS A 282 15.71 8.56 26.91
CA LYS A 282 15.83 7.10 26.70
C LYS A 282 17.13 6.74 25.99
N ASN A 283 17.48 7.46 24.91
CA ASN A 283 18.71 7.17 24.17
C ASN A 283 19.99 7.50 24.95
N ALA A 284 19.94 8.49 25.85
CA ALA A 284 21.09 8.89 26.64
C ALA A 284 21.33 7.97 27.84
N TYR A 285 20.27 7.50 28.50
CA TYR A 285 20.34 6.84 29.80
C TYR A 285 19.84 5.39 29.83
N GLY A 286 19.21 4.91 28.74
CA GLY A 286 18.54 3.61 28.71
C GLY A 286 17.08 3.69 29.19
N ILE A 287 16.30 2.65 28.89
CA ILE A 287 14.87 2.60 29.24
C ILE A 287 14.66 2.47 30.75
N ASP A 288 15.45 1.63 31.43
CA ASP A 288 15.29 1.36 32.87
C ASP A 288 15.44 2.64 33.71
N HIS A 289 16.52 3.41 33.50
CA HIS A 289 16.74 4.67 34.19
C HIS A 289 15.68 5.73 33.82
N PHE A 290 15.20 5.72 32.58
CA PHE A 290 14.15 6.63 32.14
C PHE A 290 12.83 6.33 32.85
N GLU A 291 12.44 5.05 32.97
CA GLU A 291 11.23 4.63 33.67
C GLU A 291 11.29 4.96 35.16
N GLU A 292 12.44 4.74 35.80
CA GLU A 292 12.68 5.16 37.19
C GLU A 292 12.48 6.66 37.39
N TRP A 293 13.04 7.48 36.48
CA TRP A 293 12.89 8.93 36.51
C TRP A 293 11.43 9.37 36.29
N ILE A 294 10.71 8.76 35.35
CA ILE A 294 9.30 9.07 35.11
C ILE A 294 8.43 8.68 36.31
N ALA A 295 8.71 7.55 36.96
CA ALA A 295 7.99 7.14 38.16
C ALA A 295 8.19 8.14 39.30
N ALA A 296 9.43 8.59 39.52
CA ALA A 296 9.73 9.63 40.49
C ALA A 296 8.97 10.94 40.20
N LEU A 297 8.90 11.36 38.93
CA LEU A 297 8.13 12.55 38.52
C LEU A 297 6.61 12.40 38.73
N ARG A 298 6.09 11.17 38.61
CA ARG A 298 4.68 10.85 38.87
C ARG A 298 4.37 10.69 40.36
N GLY A 299 5.39 10.74 41.23
CA GLY A 299 5.23 10.50 42.66
C GLY A 299 4.94 9.02 42.99
N VAL A 300 5.34 8.09 42.12
CA VAL A 300 5.23 6.65 42.38
C VAL A 300 6.51 6.19 43.08
N ASP A 301 6.38 5.61 44.27
CA ASP A 301 7.50 5.04 45.02
C ASP A 301 7.86 3.65 44.48
N LEU A 302 8.97 3.56 43.76
CA LEU A 302 9.48 2.30 43.20
C LEU A 302 10.26 1.44 44.21
N THR A 303 10.47 1.94 45.43
CA THR A 303 11.22 1.22 46.48
C THR A 303 10.33 0.35 47.37
N ALA A 304 9.01 0.46 47.25
CA ALA A 304 8.06 -0.32 48.05
C ALA A 304 8.01 -1.81 47.68
N ASP A 305 8.51 -2.20 46.50
CA ASP A 305 8.46 -3.57 45.95
C ASP A 305 9.85 -4.20 45.69
N ARG A 306 10.94 -3.69 46.31
CA ARG A 306 12.28 -4.30 46.26
C ARG A 306 12.71 -4.88 47.59
#